data_AF-V2QDD9-F1
#
_entry.id   AF-V2QDD9-F1
#
_cell.length_a   1.000
_cell.length_b   1.000
_cell.length_c   1.000
_cell.angle_alpha   90.00
_cell.angle_beta   90.00
_cell.angle_gamma   90.00
#
_symmetry.space_group_name_H-M   'P 1'
#
loop_
_entity.id
_entity.type
_entity.pdbx_description
1 polymer ?
#
loop_
_entity_poly.entity_id
_entity_poly.type
_entity_poly.pdbx_seq_one_letter_code
_entity_poly.pdbx_strand_id
1 'polypeptide(L)'
;MEGFRPELNQKDKYGNLIEDREYNDRDFDRTLFLEKRTETVAKYVSDYLKAHNKRMAKTIFFCVNQEHAAFMRQALVNENADMVKINNKYVMQITSDNEEGKNQIENFCNKNSSYPVLVTTSKLLSTGVDTKTVEFIVIDSNINSIIEFKQIIGRGTRLVEEKNKLYFTIIDFRNVTRLFADNAFDGEPLQSEEYNITKKNKEYDFCNEYVNTVETAEKEEKKGTLLPPVTNEPKKYYVDNVEVSVLKDLVKYLDYNGKLITESFKDYTRKNIKNKYATLDNFLQAWNSAEKKSIIIDEMEKAGIFIEELKANTKRDLDPFDMLCHIAYDKPPLTKKERIANVKKRNYFAKYGAKVQEVINALLDKYAETDIINLETIDILKLEPVNKIGSPMYILNRIFKGRKNFENIIKELENEIYAA
;
A
#
# COMPACT_ATOMS: atom_id res chain seq x y z
N MET A 1 -9.15 15.69 10.78
CA MET A 1 -7.95 16.21 11.47
C MET A 1 -8.48 17.12 12.57
N GLU A 2 -7.92 17.05 13.77
CA GLU A 2 -8.27 18.02 14.82
C GLU A 2 -7.50 19.33 14.58
N GLY A 3 -8.16 20.46 14.88
CA GLY A 3 -7.54 21.78 14.77
C GLY A 3 -6.48 22.02 15.85
N PHE A 4 -5.79 23.14 15.75
CA PHE A 4 -4.86 23.63 16.76
C PHE A 4 -5.36 24.96 17.31
N ARG A 5 -5.40 25.10 18.63
CA ARG A 5 -5.60 26.38 19.29
C ARG A 5 -4.40 26.67 20.19
N PRO A 6 -3.72 27.80 20.04
CA PRO A 6 -2.57 28.12 20.87
C PRO A 6 -2.98 28.36 22.33
N GLU A 7 -2.05 28.12 23.24
CA GLU A 7 -2.20 28.53 24.63
C GLU A 7 -2.18 30.05 24.76
N LEU A 8 -2.71 30.58 25.87
CA LEU A 8 -2.73 32.01 26.13
C LEU A 8 -1.29 32.57 26.11
N ASN A 9 -1.05 33.56 25.25
CA ASN A 9 0.26 34.17 25.03
C ASN A 9 1.34 33.24 24.47
N GLN A 10 0.97 32.12 23.84
CA GLN A 10 1.92 31.22 23.20
C GLN A 10 2.71 31.96 22.10
N LYS A 11 4.03 31.75 22.11
CA LYS A 11 4.94 32.28 21.09
C LYS A 11 5.39 31.17 20.15
N ASP A 12 5.63 31.54 18.91
CA ASP A 12 6.26 30.68 17.92
C ASP A 12 7.77 30.50 18.22
N LYS A 13 8.43 29.64 17.43
CA LYS A 13 9.87 29.35 17.53
C LYS A 13 10.77 30.59 17.41
N TYR A 14 10.27 31.66 16.78
CA TYR A 14 10.99 32.91 16.58
C TYR A 14 10.59 33.99 17.59
N GLY A 15 9.74 33.67 18.57
CA GLY A 15 9.31 34.56 19.63
C GLY A 15 8.13 35.47 19.28
N ASN A 16 7.48 35.25 18.13
CA ASN A 16 6.29 35.99 17.73
C ASN A 16 5.06 35.46 18.47
N LEU A 17 4.19 36.35 18.93
CA LEU A 17 2.93 35.98 19.58
C LEU A 17 1.99 35.35 18.55
N ILE A 18 1.55 34.12 18.81
CA ILE A 18 0.57 33.43 17.96
C ILE A 18 -0.81 34.02 18.24
N GLU A 19 -1.56 34.30 17.18
CA GLU A 19 -2.94 34.79 17.28
C GLU A 19 -3.82 33.75 17.98
N ASP A 20 -4.54 34.15 19.04
CA ASP A 20 -5.49 33.27 19.77
C ASP A 20 -6.75 33.04 18.94
N ARG A 21 -6.65 32.09 18.01
CA ARG A 21 -7.77 31.56 17.25
C ARG A 21 -7.58 30.07 17.00
N GLU A 22 -8.65 29.44 16.53
CA GLU A 22 -8.57 28.06 16.07
C GLU A 22 -7.99 28.01 14.64
N TYR A 23 -6.93 27.23 14.49
CA TYR A 23 -6.27 26.93 13.23
C TYR A 23 -6.74 25.56 12.75
N ASN A 24 -7.09 25.46 11.47
CA ASN A 24 -7.61 24.23 10.88
C ASN A 24 -6.75 23.76 9.69
N ASP A 25 -7.24 22.75 8.96
CA ASP A 25 -6.57 22.16 7.80
C ASP A 25 -6.11 23.19 6.75
N ARG A 26 -6.88 24.28 6.56
CA ARG A 26 -6.59 25.33 5.59
C ARG A 26 -5.45 26.26 6.03
N ASP A 27 -5.22 26.34 7.34
CA ASP A 27 -4.17 27.14 7.94
C ASP A 27 -2.82 26.40 7.97
N PHE A 28 -2.87 25.09 8.24
CA PHE A 28 -1.67 24.27 8.35
C PHE A 28 -0.81 24.33 7.08
N ASP A 29 0.49 24.55 7.27
CA ASP A 29 1.55 24.75 6.29
C ASP A 29 1.42 26.00 5.40
N ARG A 30 0.37 26.82 5.61
CA ARG A 30 0.17 28.12 4.93
C ARG A 30 0.39 29.30 5.88
N THR A 31 -0.34 29.36 6.98
CA THR A 31 -0.29 30.42 8.00
C THR A 31 0.26 29.91 9.34
N LEU A 32 0.21 28.60 9.56
CA LEU A 32 0.78 27.94 10.73
C LEU A 32 1.53 26.68 10.30
N PHE A 33 2.82 26.58 10.61
CA PHE A 33 3.62 25.39 10.36
C PHE A 33 3.86 24.63 11.67
N LEU A 34 3.46 23.37 11.71
CA LEU A 34 3.68 22.49 12.85
C LEU A 34 4.84 21.54 12.51
N GLU A 35 6.05 21.81 12.98
CA GLU A 35 7.25 21.04 12.60
C GLU A 35 7.07 19.55 12.92
N LYS A 36 6.58 19.26 14.13
CA LYS A 36 6.29 17.89 14.61
C LYS A 36 5.27 17.15 13.75
N ARG A 37 4.38 17.86 13.03
CA ARG A 37 3.41 17.22 12.13
C ARG A 37 4.11 16.62 10.91
N THR A 38 4.98 17.40 10.25
CA THR A 38 5.78 16.93 9.11
C THR A 38 6.70 15.78 9.52
N GLU A 39 7.31 15.86 10.70
CA GLU A 39 8.13 14.76 11.26
C GLU A 39 7.30 13.49 11.50
N THR A 40 6.11 13.64 12.09
CA THR A 40 5.20 12.50 12.34
C THR A 40 4.77 11.83 11.04
N VAL A 41 4.46 12.62 10.00
CA VAL A 41 4.13 12.11 8.66
C VAL A 41 5.32 11.35 8.05
N ALA A 42 6.51 11.96 8.06
CA ALA A 42 7.72 11.33 7.54
C ALA A 42 8.06 10.02 8.26
N LYS A 43 7.90 10.01 9.59
CA LYS A 43 8.10 8.84 10.44
C LYS A 43 7.10 7.74 10.12
N TYR A 44 5.81 8.06 10.10
CA TYR A 44 4.75 7.08 9.80
C TYR A 44 5.00 6.40 8.44
N VAL A 45 5.26 7.17 7.38
CA VAL A 45 5.50 6.59 6.05
C VAL A 45 6.79 5.78 6.04
N SER A 46 7.86 6.25 6.68
CA SER A 46 9.13 5.52 6.73
C SER A 46 8.99 4.18 7.47
N ASP A 47 8.27 4.16 8.59
CA ASP A 47 8.01 2.96 9.37
C ASP A 47 7.09 1.99 8.59
N TYR A 48 6.08 2.51 7.89
CA TYR A 48 5.25 1.72 6.98
C TYR A 48 6.08 1.05 5.89
N LEU A 49 6.96 1.79 5.21
CA LEU A 49 7.82 1.25 4.15
C LEU A 49 8.83 0.22 4.69
N LYS A 50 9.34 0.40 5.92
CA LYS A 50 10.22 -0.57 6.59
C LYS A 50 9.47 -1.87 6.91
N ALA A 51 8.29 -1.75 7.53
CA ALA A 51 7.47 -2.90 7.95
C ALA A 51 7.05 -3.78 6.76
N HIS A 52 6.81 -3.18 5.59
CA HIS A 52 6.37 -3.90 4.39
C HIS A 52 7.52 -4.27 3.43
N ASN A 53 8.78 -4.07 3.83
CA ASN A 53 9.95 -4.29 2.97
C ASN A 53 9.87 -3.52 1.62
N LYS A 54 9.34 -2.30 1.68
CA LYS A 54 9.09 -1.40 0.53
C LYS A 54 10.00 -0.17 0.52
N ARG A 55 11.14 -0.20 1.22
CA ARG A 55 12.05 0.97 1.29
C ARG A 55 12.62 1.41 -0.05
N MET A 56 12.64 0.56 -1.08
CA MET A 56 13.06 0.91 -2.44
C MET A 56 11.90 1.20 -3.40
N ALA A 57 10.67 1.18 -2.90
CA ALA A 57 9.48 1.48 -3.69
C ALA A 57 9.40 2.99 -3.95
N LYS A 58 9.35 3.40 -5.23
CA LYS A 58 9.34 4.83 -5.58
C LYS A 58 8.07 5.49 -5.02
N THR A 59 8.28 6.57 -4.27
CA THR A 59 7.26 7.25 -3.49
C THR A 59 7.28 8.75 -3.77
N ILE A 60 6.11 9.36 -4.03
CA ILE A 60 5.97 10.81 -4.19
C ILE A 60 5.20 11.37 -2.99
N PHE A 61 5.76 12.41 -2.35
CA PHE A 61 5.13 13.18 -1.28
C PHE A 61 4.67 14.53 -1.83
N PHE A 62 3.36 14.70 -1.95
CA PHE A 62 2.72 15.95 -2.36
C PHE A 62 2.50 16.84 -1.14
N CYS A 63 3.29 17.91 -1.05
CA CYS A 63 3.30 18.88 0.05
C CYS A 63 2.57 20.17 -0.37
N VAL A 64 2.19 20.99 0.60
CA VAL A 64 1.42 22.24 0.37
C VAL A 64 2.18 23.26 -0.49
N ASN A 65 3.47 23.45 -0.23
CA ASN A 65 4.33 24.42 -0.92
C ASN A 65 5.79 23.95 -0.92
N GLN A 66 6.68 24.74 -1.53
CA GLN A 66 8.11 24.40 -1.66
C GLN A 66 8.81 24.31 -0.29
N GLU A 67 8.46 25.19 0.64
CA GLU A 67 8.98 25.16 2.01
C GLU A 67 8.61 23.86 2.72
N HIS A 68 7.32 23.48 2.70
CA HIS A 68 6.88 22.21 3.28
C HIS A 68 7.58 21.01 2.60
N ALA A 69 7.78 21.03 1.27
CA ALA A 69 8.52 19.97 0.58
C ALA A 69 9.99 19.86 1.04
N ALA A 70 10.64 20.99 1.36
CA ALA A 70 12.00 21.01 1.89
C ALA A 70 12.06 20.44 3.32
N PHE A 71 11.13 20.84 4.20
CA PHE A 71 11.04 20.28 5.55
C PHE A 71 10.73 18.78 5.54
N MET A 72 9.77 18.35 4.72
CA MET A 72 9.44 16.94 4.53
C MET A 72 10.65 16.14 4.05
N ARG A 73 11.44 16.69 3.12
CA ARG A 73 12.69 16.05 2.68
C ARG A 73 13.65 15.86 3.86
N GLN A 74 13.84 16.90 4.68
CA GLN A 74 14.76 16.81 5.81
C GLN A 74 14.29 15.77 6.84
N ALA A 75 13.00 15.73 7.15
CA ALA A 75 12.43 14.73 8.05
C ALA A 75 12.61 13.31 7.50
N LEU A 76 12.37 13.08 6.21
CA LEU A 76 12.60 11.79 5.55
C LEU A 76 14.07 11.37 5.53
N VAL A 77 15.00 12.33 5.37
CA VAL A 77 16.45 12.08 5.48
C VAL A 77 16.81 11.59 6.87
N ASN A 78 16.24 12.19 7.92
CA ASN A 78 16.49 11.79 9.30
C ASN A 78 15.95 10.37 9.57
N GLU A 79 14.73 10.08 9.14
CA GLU A 79 14.06 8.77 9.33
C GLU A 79 14.69 7.62 8.52
N ASN A 80 15.48 7.94 7.49
CA ASN A 80 16.12 7.00 6.58
C ASN A 80 17.62 7.26 6.42
N ALA A 81 18.28 7.72 7.48
CA ALA A 81 19.69 8.11 7.46
C ALA A 81 20.61 6.98 6.97
N ASP A 82 20.26 5.73 7.23
CA ASP A 82 20.98 4.55 6.76
C ASP A 82 20.92 4.39 5.23
N MET A 83 19.76 4.63 4.60
CA MET A 83 19.61 4.58 3.15
C MET A 83 20.27 5.78 2.46
N VAL A 84 20.19 6.97 3.08
CA VAL A 84 20.85 8.18 2.58
C VAL A 84 22.38 8.04 2.62
N LYS A 85 22.93 7.33 3.62
CA LYS A 85 24.36 6.99 3.68
C LYS A 85 24.80 6.11 2.51
N ILE A 86 23.95 5.19 2.05
CA ILE A 86 24.23 4.34 0.87
C ILE A 86 24.20 5.19 -0.41
N ASN A 87 23.19 6.05 -0.55
CA ASN A 87 23.10 6.98 -1.67
C ASN A 87 22.40 8.27 -1.25
N ASN A 88 23.10 9.40 -1.38
CA ASN A 88 22.58 10.71 -1.00
C ASN A 88 21.32 11.13 -1.79
N LYS A 89 21.06 10.52 -2.95
CA LYS A 89 19.86 10.74 -3.77
C LYS A 89 18.66 9.90 -3.34
N TYR A 90 18.75 9.14 -2.24
CA TYR A 90 17.62 8.35 -1.74
C TYR A 90 16.38 9.23 -1.50
N VAL A 91 16.57 10.41 -0.91
CA VAL A 91 15.53 11.43 -0.71
C VAL A 91 15.87 12.71 -1.47
N MET A 92 15.01 13.12 -2.41
CA MET A 92 15.19 14.33 -3.20
C MET A 92 13.96 15.24 -3.14
N GLN A 93 14.17 16.55 -3.17
CA GLN A 93 13.11 17.52 -3.38
C GLN A 93 13.07 17.88 -4.86
N ILE A 94 11.91 17.72 -5.49
CA ILE A 94 11.69 18.07 -6.90
C ILE A 94 10.62 19.17 -6.95
N THR A 95 11.11 20.41 -6.95
CA THR A 95 10.30 21.63 -7.01
C THR A 95 10.92 22.61 -8.02
N SER A 96 10.17 23.62 -8.46
CA SER A 96 10.60 24.53 -9.53
C SER A 96 11.84 25.36 -9.17
N ASP A 97 12.05 25.62 -7.89
CA ASP A 97 13.17 26.33 -7.26
C ASP A 97 14.41 25.45 -7.00
N ASN A 98 14.32 24.13 -7.22
CA ASN A 98 15.42 23.19 -6.98
C ASN A 98 15.98 22.61 -8.29
N GLU A 99 17.07 23.21 -8.79
CA GLU A 99 17.75 22.74 -10.02
C GLU A 99 18.28 21.32 -9.92
N GLU A 100 18.87 20.94 -8.79
CA GLU A 100 19.40 19.59 -8.58
C GLU A 100 18.27 18.54 -8.67
N GLY A 101 17.13 18.85 -8.06
CA GLY A 101 15.92 18.03 -8.11
C GLY A 101 15.35 17.90 -9.52
N LYS A 102 15.25 19.02 -10.26
CA LYS A 102 14.79 19.02 -11.65
C LYS A 102 15.65 18.12 -12.54
N ASN A 103 16.96 18.14 -12.35
CA ASN A 103 17.91 17.27 -13.07
C ASN A 103 17.74 15.78 -12.74
N GLN A 104 16.99 15.41 -11.70
CA GLN A 104 16.69 14.01 -11.37
C GLN A 104 15.31 13.52 -11.86
N ILE A 105 14.51 14.37 -12.52
CA ILE A 105 13.17 13.96 -13.03
C ILE A 105 13.29 12.77 -13.97
N GLU A 106 14.21 12.81 -14.94
CA GLU A 106 14.41 11.71 -15.89
C GLU A 106 14.84 10.41 -15.18
N ASN A 107 15.73 10.51 -14.20
CA ASN A 107 16.15 9.36 -13.40
C ASN A 107 15.00 8.80 -12.56
N PHE A 108 14.15 9.66 -11.99
CA PHE A 108 12.98 9.21 -11.24
C PHE A 108 11.96 8.49 -12.14
N CYS A 109 11.76 8.98 -13.36
CA CYS A 109 10.88 8.34 -14.35
C CYS A 109 11.46 7.04 -14.92
N ASN A 110 12.78 6.94 -14.98
CA ASN A 110 13.46 5.80 -15.57
C ASN A 110 13.21 4.53 -14.75
N LYS A 111 12.59 3.54 -15.41
CA LYS A 111 12.32 2.21 -14.86
C LYS A 111 13.59 1.47 -14.45
N ASN A 112 14.73 1.73 -15.08
CA ASN A 112 16.01 1.08 -14.75
C ASN A 112 16.82 1.84 -13.69
N SER A 113 16.42 3.06 -13.33
CA SER A 113 17.09 3.81 -12.26
C SER A 113 16.55 3.40 -10.89
N SER A 114 17.48 3.15 -9.96
CA SER A 114 17.16 2.87 -8.55
C SER A 114 16.95 4.13 -7.71
N TYR A 115 17.38 5.31 -8.20
CA TYR A 115 17.31 6.57 -7.45
C TYR A 115 16.85 7.73 -8.35
N PRO A 116 16.19 8.76 -7.80
CA PRO A 116 15.74 8.86 -6.41
C PRO A 116 14.59 7.90 -6.08
N VAL A 117 14.37 7.64 -4.78
CA VAL A 117 13.31 6.73 -4.31
C VAL A 117 12.17 7.51 -3.67
N LEU A 118 12.49 8.33 -2.66
CA LEU A 118 11.53 9.19 -1.99
C LEU A 118 11.67 10.60 -2.56
N VAL A 119 10.60 11.13 -3.14
CA VAL A 119 10.60 12.47 -3.72
C VAL A 119 9.55 13.35 -3.07
N THR A 120 9.95 14.52 -2.59
CA THR A 120 9.01 15.56 -2.13
C THR A 120 8.78 16.59 -3.21
N THR A 121 7.53 17.04 -3.36
CA THR A 121 7.14 18.05 -4.35
C THR A 121 6.00 18.89 -3.82
N SER A 122 5.80 20.08 -4.38
CA SER A 122 4.58 20.86 -4.18
C SER A 122 3.59 20.61 -5.32
N LYS A 123 3.93 21.07 -6.52
CA LYS A 123 3.11 20.92 -7.74
C LYS A 123 3.85 20.36 -8.95
N LEU A 124 5.19 20.36 -8.96
CA LEU A 124 5.94 20.11 -10.21
C LEU A 124 5.67 18.72 -10.78
N LEU A 125 5.41 17.72 -9.94
CA LEU A 125 5.10 16.36 -10.36
C LEU A 125 3.59 16.07 -10.47
N SER A 126 2.72 17.07 -10.31
CA SER A 126 1.28 16.85 -10.48
C SER A 126 0.92 16.62 -11.95
N THR A 127 1.67 17.22 -12.89
CA THR A 127 1.42 17.14 -14.33
C THR A 127 2.71 16.93 -15.13
N GLY A 128 2.60 16.36 -16.33
CA GLY A 128 3.69 16.37 -17.32
C GLY A 128 4.84 15.38 -17.12
N VAL A 129 4.82 14.53 -16.08
CA VAL A 129 5.91 13.59 -15.77
C VAL A 129 5.45 12.14 -15.81
N ASP A 130 6.02 11.30 -16.69
CA ASP A 130 5.63 9.88 -16.85
C ASP A 130 6.39 8.97 -15.88
N THR A 131 5.80 8.71 -14.71
CA THR A 131 6.38 7.88 -13.67
C THR A 131 5.76 6.47 -13.66
N LYS A 132 6.36 5.52 -14.39
CA LYS A 132 5.77 4.17 -14.50
C LYS A 132 5.89 3.33 -13.22
N THR A 133 6.92 3.58 -12.42
CA THR A 133 7.34 2.70 -11.31
C THR A 133 6.94 3.21 -9.91
N VAL A 134 6.08 4.23 -9.81
CA VAL A 134 5.63 4.79 -8.52
C VAL A 134 4.62 3.87 -7.84
N GLU A 135 5.00 3.31 -6.70
CA GLU A 135 4.18 2.39 -5.90
C GLU A 135 3.42 3.10 -4.77
N PHE A 136 3.89 4.28 -4.35
CA PHE A 136 3.28 5.04 -3.25
C PHE A 136 3.08 6.51 -3.60
N ILE A 137 1.89 7.03 -3.29
CA ILE A 137 1.55 8.44 -3.38
C ILE A 137 1.13 8.90 -1.98
N VAL A 138 1.94 9.77 -1.39
CA VAL A 138 1.68 10.38 -0.09
C VAL A 138 1.10 11.76 -0.31
N ILE A 139 -0.09 12.02 0.22
CA ILE A 139 -0.78 13.29 0.10
C ILE A 139 -0.74 13.98 1.46
N ASP A 140 0.10 15.00 1.54
CA ASP A 140 0.14 15.95 2.65
C ASP A 140 -0.08 17.39 2.14
N SER A 141 -1.12 17.53 1.31
CA SER A 141 -1.52 18.80 0.72
C SER A 141 -3.04 18.88 0.61
N ASN A 142 -3.57 20.09 0.74
CA ASN A 142 -5.00 20.35 0.56
C ASN A 142 -5.33 20.41 -0.94
N ILE A 143 -5.92 19.33 -1.45
CA ILE A 143 -6.39 19.25 -2.84
C ILE A 143 -7.91 19.35 -2.83
N ASN A 144 -8.44 20.34 -3.55
CA ASN A 144 -9.88 20.59 -3.66
C ASN A 144 -10.43 20.31 -5.06
N SER A 145 -9.55 20.15 -6.06
CA SER A 145 -9.95 19.88 -7.45
C SER A 145 -9.85 18.39 -7.73
N ILE A 146 -10.95 17.77 -8.15
CA ILE A 146 -10.97 16.37 -8.62
C ILE A 146 -10.03 16.16 -9.81
N ILE A 147 -9.83 17.18 -10.64
CA ILE A 147 -8.93 17.12 -11.80
C ILE A 147 -7.48 17.03 -11.31
N GLU A 148 -7.08 17.90 -10.38
CA GLU A 148 -5.75 17.88 -9.76
C GLU A 148 -5.51 16.56 -9.04
N PHE A 149 -6.52 16.09 -8.28
CA PHE A 149 -6.46 14.81 -7.61
C PHE A 149 -6.25 13.65 -8.59
N LYS A 150 -7.04 13.58 -9.66
CA LYS A 150 -6.91 12.55 -10.72
C LYS A 150 -5.55 12.61 -11.42
N GLN A 151 -4.99 13.80 -11.62
CA GLN A 151 -3.66 13.97 -12.21
C GLN A 151 -2.54 13.44 -11.29
N ILE A 152 -2.68 13.65 -9.99
CA ILE A 152 -1.77 13.17 -8.94
C ILE A 152 -1.83 11.63 -8.87
N ILE A 153 -3.01 11.05 -8.67
CA ILE A 153 -3.13 9.59 -8.55
C ILE A 153 -2.78 8.88 -9.86
N GLY A 154 -2.98 9.54 -11.00
CA GLY A 154 -2.56 9.06 -12.32
C GLY A 154 -1.05 8.81 -12.43
N ARG A 155 -0.22 9.31 -11.51
CA ARG A 155 1.21 8.96 -11.43
C ARG A 155 1.45 7.50 -10.99
N GLY A 156 0.50 6.90 -10.28
CA GLY A 156 0.60 5.54 -9.75
C GLY A 156 -0.03 4.46 -10.63
N THR A 157 -1.00 4.82 -11.50
CA THR A 157 -1.88 3.88 -12.22
C THR A 157 -1.20 3.03 -13.30
N ARG A 158 0.04 3.31 -13.66
CA ARG A 158 0.78 2.54 -14.69
C ARG A 158 1.20 1.17 -14.15
N LEU A 159 0.81 0.09 -14.81
CA LEU A 159 1.26 -1.26 -14.48
C LEU A 159 2.66 -1.53 -15.03
N VAL A 160 3.48 -2.25 -14.26
CA VAL A 160 4.81 -2.73 -14.70
C VAL A 160 4.97 -4.18 -14.22
N GLU A 161 4.46 -5.11 -15.02
CA GLU A 161 4.44 -6.55 -14.71
C GLU A 161 5.86 -7.11 -14.48
N GLU A 162 6.85 -6.70 -15.28
CA GLU A 162 8.26 -7.10 -15.13
C GLU A 162 8.85 -6.78 -13.73
N LYS A 163 8.26 -5.83 -13.01
CA LYS A 163 8.67 -5.40 -11.67
C LYS A 163 7.65 -5.76 -10.59
N ASN A 164 6.70 -6.62 -10.91
CA ASN A 164 5.59 -6.99 -10.03
C ASN A 164 4.80 -5.78 -9.48
N LYS A 165 4.70 -4.71 -10.29
CA LYS A 165 3.91 -3.52 -9.94
C LYS A 165 2.51 -3.65 -10.53
N LEU A 166 1.60 -4.18 -9.71
CA LEU A 166 0.21 -4.45 -10.10
C LEU A 166 -0.78 -3.46 -9.47
N TYR A 167 -0.37 -2.78 -8.40
CA TYR A 167 -1.14 -1.74 -7.72
C TYR A 167 -0.23 -0.60 -7.27
N PHE A 168 -0.83 0.44 -6.73
CA PHE A 168 -0.14 1.50 -5.99
C PHE A 168 -0.97 1.88 -4.77
N THR A 169 -0.32 2.42 -3.75
CA THR A 169 -0.95 2.79 -2.49
C THR A 169 -1.01 4.31 -2.35
N ILE A 170 -2.14 4.82 -1.86
CA ILE A 170 -2.28 6.23 -1.50
C ILE A 170 -2.27 6.32 0.03
N ILE A 171 -1.39 7.15 0.58
CA ILE A 171 -1.36 7.48 2.01
C ILE A 171 -1.79 8.93 2.13
N ASP A 172 -2.96 9.17 2.74
CA ASP A 172 -3.62 10.47 2.73
C ASP A 172 -3.73 11.05 4.15
N PHE A 173 -3.00 12.14 4.40
CA PHE A 173 -3.00 12.84 5.69
C PHE A 173 -3.95 14.04 5.72
N ARG A 174 -4.66 14.32 4.62
CA ARG A 174 -5.52 15.51 4.44
C ARG A 174 -6.95 15.17 4.05
N ASN A 175 -7.34 13.90 4.18
CA ASN A 175 -8.66 13.37 3.81
C ASN A 175 -9.06 13.76 2.37
N VAL A 176 -8.09 13.91 1.46
CA VAL A 176 -8.32 14.23 0.05
C VAL A 176 -9.01 13.08 -0.68
N THR A 177 -8.78 11.84 -0.24
CA THR A 177 -9.43 10.63 -0.76
C THR A 177 -10.96 10.65 -0.65
N ARG A 178 -11.56 11.60 0.08
CA ARG A 178 -12.99 11.91 -0.01
C ARG A 178 -13.43 12.25 -1.44
N LEU A 179 -12.54 12.79 -2.27
CA LEU A 179 -12.78 13.10 -3.69
C LEU A 179 -12.93 11.83 -4.57
N PHE A 180 -12.64 10.64 -4.03
CA PHE A 180 -13.06 9.37 -4.65
C PHE A 180 -14.55 9.09 -4.43
N ALA A 181 -15.13 9.57 -3.33
CA ALA A 181 -16.55 9.38 -3.02
C ALA A 181 -17.35 10.56 -3.58
N ASP A 182 -17.40 10.69 -4.91
CA ASP A 182 -18.39 11.58 -5.52
C ASP A 182 -19.70 10.79 -5.67
N ASN A 183 -20.69 11.14 -4.85
CA ASN A 183 -22.01 10.50 -4.82
C ASN A 183 -22.74 10.55 -6.17
N ALA A 184 -22.40 11.51 -7.04
CA ALA A 184 -22.96 11.58 -8.39
C ALA A 184 -22.46 10.44 -9.32
N PHE A 185 -21.40 9.74 -8.93
CA PHE A 185 -20.75 8.69 -9.73
C PHE A 185 -20.65 7.35 -9.00
N ASP A 186 -20.36 7.32 -7.70
CA ASP A 186 -19.96 6.09 -7.00
C ASP A 186 -20.97 5.52 -6.00
N GLY A 187 -21.99 6.28 -5.60
CA GLY A 187 -22.93 5.86 -4.54
C GLY A 187 -22.31 5.90 -3.13
N GLU A 188 -23.14 5.80 -2.10
CA GLU A 188 -22.67 6.03 -0.72
C GLU A 188 -21.79 4.87 -0.19
N PRO A 189 -20.66 5.18 0.47
CA PRO A 189 -19.84 4.17 1.13
C PRO A 189 -20.53 3.64 2.39
N LEU A 190 -20.65 2.31 2.50
CA LEU A 190 -21.08 1.67 3.74
C LEU A 190 -19.91 1.68 4.73
N GLN A 191 -20.11 2.29 5.90
CA GLN A 191 -19.18 2.13 7.01
C GLN A 191 -19.27 0.69 7.52
N SER A 192 -18.17 -0.05 7.51
CA SER A 192 -18.10 -1.35 8.17
C SER A 192 -17.99 -1.18 9.69
N GLU A 193 -18.96 -1.72 10.42
CA GLU A 193 -19.05 -1.69 11.89
C GLU A 193 -18.09 -2.68 12.58
N GLU A 194 -16.82 -2.76 12.16
CA GLU A 194 -15.82 -3.58 12.86
C GLU A 194 -14.56 -2.79 13.21
N TYR A 195 -14.74 -1.67 13.92
CA TYR A 195 -13.74 -1.14 14.84
C TYR A 195 -14.44 -0.54 16.07
N ASN A 196 -15.11 -1.42 16.83
CA ASN A 196 -15.62 -1.11 18.15
C ASN A 196 -14.55 -1.44 19.21
N ILE A 197 -13.80 -0.42 19.63
CA ILE A 197 -13.28 -0.36 21.01
C ILE A 197 -14.13 0.70 21.73
N THR A 198 -15.03 0.20 22.59
CA THR A 198 -15.75 0.90 23.66
C THR A 198 -14.92 2.05 24.28
N LYS A 199 -15.40 3.24 24.64
CA LYS A 199 -16.74 3.68 25.09
C LYS A 199 -16.79 5.23 25.12
N LYS A 200 -17.96 5.78 24.74
CA LYS A 200 -18.68 6.99 25.21
C LYS A 200 -18.24 8.42 24.83
N ASN A 201 -19.20 9.06 24.14
CA ASN A 201 -19.63 10.48 24.16
C ASN A 201 -18.77 11.44 23.33
N LYS A 202 -19.25 12.19 22.34
CA LYS A 202 -20.60 12.69 21.97
C LYS A 202 -20.74 12.69 20.45
N GLU A 203 -21.96 12.49 19.97
CA GLU A 203 -22.38 12.81 18.60
C GLU A 203 -22.02 14.25 18.25
N TYR A 204 -21.28 14.44 17.17
CA TYR A 204 -21.36 15.65 16.36
C TYR A 204 -21.64 15.22 14.93
N ASP A 205 -22.93 15.29 14.60
CA ASP A 205 -23.43 15.27 13.24
C ASP A 205 -22.95 16.56 12.55
N PHE A 206 -22.21 16.42 11.44
CA PHE A 206 -21.88 17.55 10.59
C PHE A 206 -21.86 17.09 9.12
N CYS A 207 -23.04 16.75 8.64
CA CYS A 207 -23.36 16.82 7.22
C CYS A 207 -24.47 17.85 6.99
N ASN A 208 -24.24 18.69 5.98
CA ASN A 208 -25.12 19.68 5.36
C ASN A 208 -25.30 21.02 6.07
N GLU A 209 -24.45 21.98 5.67
CA GLU A 209 -24.94 23.16 4.93
C GLU A 209 -23.74 23.93 4.36
N TYR A 210 -23.51 23.81 3.05
CA TYR A 210 -22.87 24.90 2.32
C TYR A 210 -23.67 25.15 1.04
N VAL A 211 -24.31 26.32 1.07
CA VAL A 211 -25.09 26.93 0.02
C VAL A 211 -24.23 27.08 -1.23
N ASN A 212 -24.75 26.59 -2.36
CA ASN A 212 -24.25 26.93 -3.68
C ASN A 212 -24.42 28.44 -3.92
N THR A 213 -23.33 29.19 -3.85
CA THR A 213 -23.26 30.51 -4.49
C THR A 213 -22.32 30.42 -5.68
N VAL A 214 -22.94 30.38 -6.85
CA VAL A 214 -22.29 30.50 -8.15
C VAL A 214 -21.84 31.96 -8.28
N GLU A 215 -20.54 32.23 -8.14
CA GLU A 215 -19.99 33.53 -8.53
C GLU A 215 -19.46 33.46 -9.96
N THR A 216 -20.26 34.07 -10.83
CA THR A 216 -19.94 34.48 -12.19
C THR A 216 -18.71 35.39 -12.20
N ALA A 217 -17.75 35.05 -13.06
CA ALA A 217 -16.59 35.88 -13.34
C ALA A 217 -16.99 37.18 -14.05
N GLU A 218 -16.87 38.30 -13.35
CA GLU A 218 -16.87 39.63 -13.97
C GLU A 218 -15.43 40.19 -14.03
N LYS A 219 -15.10 40.71 -15.21
CA LYS A 219 -13.89 41.48 -15.50
C LYS A 219 -14.02 42.84 -14.85
N GLU A 220 -13.00 43.29 -14.12
CA GLU A 220 -12.83 44.73 -13.88
C GLU A 220 -11.39 45.21 -14.10
N GLU A 221 -11.36 46.45 -14.59
CA GLU A 221 -10.26 47.19 -15.16
C GLU A 221 -9.33 47.79 -14.09
N LYS A 222 -8.14 48.18 -14.55
CA LYS A 222 -7.15 48.95 -13.78
C LYS A 222 -7.72 50.29 -13.29
N LYS A 223 -7.58 50.57 -11.98
CA LYS A 223 -7.27 51.91 -11.45
C LYS A 223 -6.88 51.86 -9.95
N GLY A 224 -5.87 52.66 -9.60
CA GLY A 224 -5.82 53.34 -8.29
C GLY A 224 -4.99 52.70 -7.18
N THR A 225 -3.80 53.24 -6.99
CA THR A 225 -2.83 52.98 -5.91
C THR A 225 -3.38 53.32 -4.52
N LEU A 226 -3.39 52.36 -3.58
CA LEU A 226 -3.25 52.59 -2.14
C LEU A 226 -2.52 51.39 -1.53
N LEU A 227 -1.27 51.60 -1.08
CA LEU A 227 -0.53 50.61 -0.30
C LEU A 227 -1.23 50.45 1.06
N PRO A 228 -1.65 49.24 1.47
CA PRO A 228 -2.15 49.02 2.82
C PRO A 228 -0.99 49.21 3.83
N PRO A 229 -1.29 49.62 5.07
CA PRO A 229 -0.27 49.82 6.09
C PRO A 229 0.47 48.50 6.35
N VAL A 230 1.81 48.56 6.36
CA VAL A 230 2.67 47.42 6.70
C VAL A 230 2.50 47.15 8.20
N THR A 231 1.58 46.27 8.56
CA THR A 231 1.59 45.64 9.88
C THR A 231 2.73 44.61 9.88
N ASN A 232 3.57 44.67 10.91
CA ASN A 232 4.74 43.81 11.12
C ASN A 232 4.32 42.40 11.61
N GLU A 233 3.11 41.97 11.26
CA GLU A 233 2.57 40.66 11.65
C GLU A 233 3.28 39.57 10.85
N PRO A 234 3.78 38.50 11.51
CA PRO A 234 4.39 37.40 10.79
C PRO A 234 3.34 36.79 9.87
N LYS A 235 3.66 36.69 8.57
CA LYS A 235 2.78 36.07 7.57
C LYS A 235 2.49 34.60 7.86
N LYS A 236 3.33 33.96 8.69
CA LYS A 236 3.28 32.54 9.03
C LYS A 236 3.96 32.28 10.38
N TYR A 237 3.31 31.50 11.24
CA TYR A 237 3.83 31.07 12.55
C TYR A 237 4.48 29.69 12.47
N TYR A 238 5.51 29.43 13.28
CA TYR A 238 6.23 28.14 13.32
C TYR A 238 6.21 27.55 14.73
N VAL A 239 5.58 26.40 14.90
CA VAL A 239 5.39 25.75 16.20
C VAL A 239 6.10 24.40 16.20
N ASP A 240 7.01 24.23 17.14
CA ASP A 240 7.85 23.05 17.32
C ASP A 240 7.49 22.24 18.59
N ASN A 241 6.75 22.83 19.53
CA ASN A 241 6.52 22.25 20.85
C ASN A 241 5.17 21.53 21.04
N VAL A 242 4.38 21.34 19.97
CA VAL A 242 3.06 20.68 20.06
C VAL A 242 3.15 19.20 19.68
N GLU A 243 2.77 18.30 20.57
CA GLU A 243 2.72 16.87 20.25
C GLU A 243 1.65 16.57 19.19
N VAL A 244 2.01 15.69 18.24
CA VAL A 244 1.13 15.27 17.15
C VAL A 244 1.10 13.74 17.14
N SER A 245 -0.09 13.17 17.04
CA SER A 245 -0.29 11.72 16.96
C SER A 245 -1.28 11.37 15.85
N VAL A 246 -1.13 10.17 15.28
CA VAL A 246 -2.07 9.63 14.30
C VAL A 246 -3.34 9.16 15.02
N LEU A 247 -4.46 9.83 14.77
CA LEU A 247 -5.74 9.55 15.45
C LEU A 247 -6.45 8.30 14.94
N LYS A 248 -6.41 8.06 13.62
CA LYS A 248 -7.12 6.96 12.97
C LYS A 248 -6.48 6.62 11.64
N ASP A 249 -6.24 5.33 11.41
CA ASP A 249 -5.83 4.77 10.12
C ASP A 249 -7.04 4.16 9.41
N LEU A 250 -7.25 4.53 8.14
CA LEU A 250 -8.34 4.02 7.31
C LEU A 250 -7.76 3.47 6.00
N VAL A 251 -7.88 2.16 5.80
CA VAL A 251 -7.47 1.50 4.56
C VAL A 251 -8.68 1.35 3.65
N LYS A 252 -8.54 1.83 2.41
CA LYS A 252 -9.57 1.79 1.37
C LYS A 252 -8.99 1.10 0.14
N TYR A 253 -9.78 0.23 -0.49
CA TYR A 253 -9.39 -0.48 -1.71
C TYR A 253 -10.19 0.05 -2.90
N LEU A 254 -9.56 0.12 -4.07
CA LEU A 254 -10.23 0.42 -5.34
C LEU A 254 -10.39 -0.86 -6.15
N ASP A 255 -11.50 -0.99 -6.89
CA ASP A 255 -11.70 -2.07 -7.84
C ASP A 255 -10.90 -1.85 -9.13
N TYR A 256 -10.98 -2.79 -10.07
CA TYR A 256 -10.31 -2.71 -11.37
C TYR A 256 -10.78 -1.55 -12.26
N ASN A 257 -11.92 -0.93 -11.95
CA ASN A 257 -12.44 0.26 -12.63
C ASN A 257 -12.01 1.57 -11.96
N GLY A 258 -11.26 1.50 -10.85
CA GLY A 258 -10.86 2.66 -10.06
C GLY A 258 -11.97 3.19 -9.13
N LYS A 259 -13.03 2.40 -8.90
CA LYS A 259 -14.12 2.73 -7.99
C LYS A 259 -13.81 2.24 -6.58
N LEU A 260 -14.20 3.03 -5.58
CA LEU A 260 -14.04 2.65 -4.18
C LEU A 260 -14.83 1.37 -3.87
N ILE A 261 -14.14 0.39 -3.29
CA ILE A 261 -14.79 -0.78 -2.70
C ILE A 261 -15.45 -0.29 -1.41
N THR A 262 -16.77 -0.10 -1.47
CA THR A 262 -17.61 0.40 -0.38
C THR A 262 -18.08 -0.70 0.57
N GLU A 263 -17.97 -1.96 0.16
CA GLU A 263 -18.21 -3.12 1.01
C GLU A 263 -16.93 -3.54 1.75
N SER A 264 -17.02 -4.45 2.73
CA SER A 264 -15.80 -4.94 3.39
C SER A 264 -14.90 -5.65 2.36
N PHE A 265 -13.59 -5.51 2.49
CA PHE A 265 -12.65 -6.15 1.55
C PHE A 265 -12.84 -7.68 1.48
N LYS A 266 -13.29 -8.30 2.58
CA LYS A 266 -13.70 -9.72 2.63
C LYS A 266 -14.95 -9.99 1.78
N ASP A 267 -15.97 -9.15 1.86
CA ASP A 267 -17.21 -9.31 1.07
C ASP A 267 -16.96 -9.10 -0.41
N TYR A 268 -16.17 -8.08 -0.78
CA TYR A 268 -15.72 -7.85 -2.15
C TYR A 268 -14.96 -9.05 -2.71
N THR A 269 -14.00 -9.57 -1.93
CA THR A 269 -13.25 -10.79 -2.30
C THR A 269 -14.19 -11.97 -2.48
N ARG A 270 -15.11 -12.22 -1.54
CA ARG A 270 -16.11 -13.30 -1.61
C ARG A 270 -16.95 -13.18 -2.89
N LYS A 271 -17.43 -11.98 -3.21
CA LYS A 271 -18.26 -11.71 -4.39
C LYS A 271 -17.49 -11.98 -5.68
N ASN A 272 -16.26 -11.52 -5.81
CA ASN A 272 -15.43 -11.77 -6.99
C ASN A 272 -15.09 -13.25 -7.17
N ILE A 273 -14.78 -13.96 -6.08
CA ILE A 273 -14.54 -15.41 -6.14
C ILE A 273 -15.82 -16.12 -6.56
N LYS A 274 -16.98 -15.81 -5.97
CA LYS A 274 -18.27 -16.45 -6.32
C LYS A 274 -18.73 -16.12 -7.74
N ASN A 275 -18.44 -14.93 -8.25
CA ASN A 275 -18.75 -14.54 -9.63
C ASN A 275 -17.99 -15.41 -10.65
N LYS A 276 -16.72 -15.72 -10.35
CA LYS A 276 -15.88 -16.56 -11.22
C LYS A 276 -16.10 -18.06 -10.96
N TYR A 277 -16.29 -18.43 -9.71
CA TYR A 277 -16.44 -19.80 -9.23
C TYR A 277 -17.67 -19.90 -8.31
N ALA A 278 -18.83 -20.19 -8.91
CA ALA A 278 -20.11 -20.20 -8.19
C ALA A 278 -20.14 -21.15 -6.97
N THR A 279 -19.43 -22.28 -7.04
CA THR A 279 -19.39 -23.31 -5.99
C THR A 279 -17.95 -23.60 -5.58
N LEU A 280 -17.80 -24.16 -4.38
CA LEU A 280 -16.51 -24.68 -3.91
C LEU A 280 -15.95 -25.72 -4.89
N ASP A 281 -16.78 -26.60 -5.44
CA ASP A 281 -16.32 -27.62 -6.39
C ASP A 281 -15.76 -27.02 -7.68
N ASN A 282 -16.38 -25.96 -8.21
CA ASN A 282 -15.86 -25.25 -9.38
C ASN A 282 -14.50 -24.61 -9.07
N PHE A 283 -14.36 -24.07 -7.85
CA PHE A 283 -13.11 -23.52 -7.38
C PHE A 283 -12.02 -24.58 -7.24
N LEU A 284 -12.33 -25.71 -6.59
CA LEU A 284 -11.41 -26.84 -6.42
C LEU A 284 -10.98 -27.42 -7.76
N GLN A 285 -11.90 -27.57 -8.71
CA GLN A 285 -11.59 -28.05 -10.05
C GLN A 285 -10.63 -27.10 -10.76
N ALA A 286 -10.91 -25.80 -10.76
CA ALA A 286 -10.01 -24.82 -11.34
C ALA A 286 -8.64 -24.81 -10.65
N TRP A 287 -8.63 -24.85 -9.31
CA TRP A 287 -7.42 -24.87 -8.50
C TRP A 287 -6.54 -26.07 -8.79
N ASN A 288 -7.12 -27.28 -8.85
CA ASN A 288 -6.40 -28.53 -9.07
C ASN A 288 -6.03 -28.76 -10.54
N SER A 289 -6.80 -28.22 -11.49
CA SER A 289 -6.54 -28.39 -12.92
C SER A 289 -5.40 -27.51 -13.47
N ALA A 290 -5.06 -26.42 -12.79
CA ALA A 290 -4.01 -25.52 -13.25
C ALA A 290 -2.63 -26.18 -13.20
N GLU A 291 -1.86 -26.01 -14.28
CA GLU A 291 -0.49 -26.50 -14.40
C GLU A 291 0.48 -25.82 -13.44
N LYS A 292 0.20 -24.55 -13.07
CA LYS A 292 0.96 -23.79 -12.08
C LYS A 292 0.02 -22.98 -11.20
N LYS A 293 0.19 -23.02 -9.89
CA LYS A 293 -0.67 -22.25 -8.96
C LYS A 293 -0.50 -20.74 -9.11
N SER A 294 0.68 -20.28 -9.52
CA SER A 294 0.90 -18.86 -9.82
C SER A 294 -0.07 -18.31 -10.87
N ILE A 295 -0.50 -19.11 -11.85
CA ILE A 295 -1.45 -18.64 -12.89
C ILE A 295 -2.80 -18.28 -12.27
N ILE A 296 -3.29 -19.10 -11.35
CA ILE A 296 -4.56 -18.84 -10.67
C ILE A 296 -4.45 -17.59 -9.79
N ILE A 297 -3.32 -17.43 -9.11
CA ILE A 297 -3.03 -16.26 -8.27
C ILE A 297 -3.00 -14.99 -9.11
N ASP A 298 -2.26 -14.99 -10.22
CA ASP A 298 -2.18 -13.86 -11.15
C ASP A 298 -3.57 -13.51 -11.72
N GLU A 299 -4.38 -14.53 -12.04
CA GLU A 299 -5.75 -14.34 -12.49
C GLU A 299 -6.68 -13.76 -11.42
N MET A 300 -6.47 -14.11 -10.15
CA MET A 300 -7.21 -13.56 -9.02
C MET A 300 -6.84 -12.11 -8.77
N GLU A 301 -5.56 -11.77 -8.80
CA GLU A 301 -5.10 -10.39 -8.67
C GLU A 301 -5.65 -9.51 -9.80
N LYS A 302 -5.67 -10.02 -11.04
CA LYS A 302 -6.34 -9.36 -12.17
C LYS A 302 -7.85 -9.18 -11.98
N ALA A 303 -8.49 -10.05 -11.21
CA ALA A 303 -9.89 -9.94 -10.82
C ALA A 303 -10.12 -9.06 -9.57
N GLY A 304 -9.07 -8.36 -9.09
CA GLY A 304 -9.14 -7.47 -7.92
C GLY A 304 -8.99 -8.17 -6.57
N ILE A 305 -8.59 -9.45 -6.54
CA ILE A 305 -8.37 -10.21 -5.32
C ILE A 305 -6.88 -10.16 -4.95
N PHE A 306 -6.52 -9.22 -4.08
CA PHE A 306 -5.14 -9.04 -3.62
C PHE A 306 -4.82 -10.01 -2.46
N ILE A 307 -4.27 -11.17 -2.77
CA ILE A 307 -3.99 -12.23 -1.78
C ILE A 307 -3.01 -11.77 -0.71
N GLU A 308 -1.97 -11.02 -1.08
CA GLU A 308 -0.98 -10.52 -0.11
C GLU A 308 -1.58 -9.55 0.90
N GLU A 309 -2.53 -8.70 0.47
CA GLU A 309 -3.27 -7.82 1.39
C GLU A 309 -4.19 -8.61 2.32
N LEU A 310 -4.83 -9.66 1.80
CA LEU A 310 -5.64 -10.57 2.63
C LEU A 310 -4.79 -11.29 3.69
N LYS A 311 -3.58 -11.72 3.32
CA LYS A 311 -2.62 -12.32 4.26
C LYS A 311 -2.17 -11.33 5.32
N ALA A 312 -1.76 -10.12 4.92
CA ALA A 312 -1.30 -9.08 5.84
C ALA A 312 -2.37 -8.72 6.90
N ASN A 313 -3.64 -8.76 6.50
CA ASN A 313 -4.78 -8.53 7.39
C ASN A 313 -5.23 -9.77 8.18
N THR A 314 -4.61 -10.93 7.96
CA THR A 314 -4.96 -12.19 8.63
C THR A 314 -3.94 -12.52 9.71
N LYS A 315 -4.40 -12.66 10.96
CA LYS A 315 -3.53 -12.95 12.12
C LYS A 315 -2.98 -14.39 12.19
N ARG A 316 -3.26 -15.22 11.18
CA ARG A 316 -2.88 -16.64 11.11
C ARG A 316 -2.10 -16.87 9.81
N ASP A 317 -1.08 -17.72 9.90
CA ASP A 317 -0.33 -18.22 8.75
C ASP A 317 -1.18 -19.24 7.97
N LEU A 318 -2.19 -18.70 7.28
CA LEU A 318 -3.10 -19.45 6.43
C LEU A 318 -2.46 -19.66 5.06
N ASP A 319 -2.73 -20.82 4.49
CA ASP A 319 -2.45 -21.01 3.08
C ASP A 319 -3.36 -20.09 2.23
N PRO A 320 -2.88 -19.48 1.13
CA PRO A 320 -3.72 -18.73 0.20
C PRO A 320 -5.01 -19.48 -0.18
N PHE A 321 -4.90 -20.78 -0.45
CA PHE A 321 -6.04 -21.61 -0.80
C PHE A 321 -7.08 -21.68 0.32
N ASP A 322 -6.63 -21.90 1.56
CA ASP A 322 -7.50 -21.97 2.74
C ASP A 322 -8.18 -20.64 3.02
N MET A 323 -7.42 -19.56 2.92
CA MET A 323 -7.92 -18.20 3.11
C MET A 323 -9.02 -17.87 2.10
N LEU A 324 -8.79 -18.18 0.81
CA LEU A 324 -9.78 -17.97 -0.25
C LEU A 324 -11.01 -18.86 -0.05
N CYS A 325 -10.83 -20.13 0.31
CA CYS A 325 -11.94 -21.04 0.62
C CYS A 325 -12.78 -20.55 1.81
N HIS A 326 -12.12 -20.04 2.85
CA HIS A 326 -12.77 -19.50 4.03
C HIS A 326 -13.57 -18.24 3.72
N ILE A 327 -12.98 -17.30 2.98
CA ILE A 327 -13.66 -16.06 2.60
C ILE A 327 -14.83 -16.34 1.65
N ALA A 328 -14.62 -17.18 0.63
CA ALA A 328 -15.61 -17.40 -0.41
C ALA A 328 -16.74 -18.36 0.00
N TYR A 329 -16.41 -19.43 0.73
CA TYR A 329 -17.33 -20.56 0.95
C TYR A 329 -17.49 -20.92 2.43
N ASP A 330 -17.02 -20.07 3.34
CA ASP A 330 -17.14 -20.24 4.80
C ASP A 330 -16.53 -21.56 5.30
N LYS A 331 -15.56 -22.12 4.56
CA LYS A 331 -14.81 -23.31 4.97
C LYS A 331 -13.93 -22.97 6.19
N PRO A 332 -13.83 -23.83 7.22
CA PRO A 332 -12.87 -23.65 8.30
C PRO A 332 -11.44 -23.59 7.71
N PRO A 333 -10.68 -22.50 7.94
CA PRO A 333 -9.37 -22.35 7.35
C PRO A 333 -8.34 -23.20 8.09
N LEU A 334 -7.49 -23.90 7.36
CA LEU A 334 -6.33 -24.58 7.92
C LEU A 334 -5.08 -23.70 7.77
N THR A 335 -4.20 -23.75 8.76
CA THR A 335 -2.83 -23.25 8.60
C THR A 335 -2.05 -24.17 7.66
N LYS A 336 -0.98 -23.66 7.05
CA LYS A 336 -0.08 -24.50 6.24
C LYS A 336 0.41 -25.72 7.01
N LYS A 337 0.79 -25.54 8.27
CA LYS A 337 1.24 -26.63 9.16
C LYS A 337 0.18 -27.70 9.39
N GLU A 338 -1.07 -27.28 9.64
CA GLU A 338 -2.20 -28.23 9.83
C GLU A 338 -2.51 -28.99 8.54
N ARG A 339 -2.52 -28.30 7.40
CA ARG A 339 -2.72 -28.92 6.09
C ARG A 339 -1.66 -29.99 5.81
N ILE A 340 -0.40 -29.67 6.04
CA ILE A 340 0.72 -30.59 5.82
C ILE A 340 0.69 -31.77 6.80
N ALA A 341 0.35 -31.53 8.07
CA ALA A 341 0.15 -32.59 9.05
C ALA A 341 -0.96 -33.58 8.61
N ASN A 342 -2.05 -33.07 8.03
CA ASN A 342 -3.12 -33.93 7.50
C ASN A 342 -2.64 -34.81 6.33
N VAL A 343 -1.85 -34.26 5.40
CA VAL A 343 -1.27 -35.03 4.29
C VAL A 343 -0.34 -36.13 4.82
N LYS A 344 0.55 -35.79 5.75
CA LYS A 344 1.47 -36.75 6.37
C LYS A 344 0.71 -37.86 7.11
N LYS A 345 -0.37 -37.52 7.80
CA LYS A 345 -1.22 -38.48 8.52
C LYS A 345 -1.94 -39.47 7.60
N ARG A 346 -2.35 -39.05 6.40
CA ARG A 346 -2.96 -39.92 5.38
C ARG A 346 -1.98 -40.97 4.86
N ASN A 347 -0.68 -40.70 4.96
CA ASN A 347 0.41 -41.60 4.53
C ASN A 347 0.27 -42.09 3.07
N TYR A 348 -0.30 -41.24 2.20
CA TYR A 348 -0.60 -41.58 0.80
C TYR A 348 0.64 -42.00 0.00
N PHE A 349 1.78 -41.36 0.28
CA PHE A 349 3.05 -41.60 -0.41
C PHE A 349 3.78 -42.87 0.07
N ALA A 350 3.20 -43.64 1.00
CA ALA A 350 3.71 -44.95 1.42
C ALA A 350 3.90 -45.93 0.24
N LYS A 351 3.13 -45.75 -0.83
CA LYS A 351 3.21 -46.52 -2.08
C LYS A 351 4.53 -46.36 -2.84
N TYR A 352 5.31 -45.32 -2.54
CA TYR A 352 6.64 -45.09 -3.12
C TYR A 352 7.75 -45.58 -2.18
N GLY A 353 8.96 -45.78 -2.71
CA GLY A 353 10.10 -46.23 -1.91
C GLY A 353 10.55 -45.22 -0.85
N ALA A 354 11.25 -45.69 0.18
CA ALA A 354 11.67 -44.88 1.34
C ALA A 354 12.40 -43.57 0.96
N LYS A 355 13.28 -43.60 -0.04
CA LYS A 355 13.98 -42.41 -0.53
C LYS A 355 13.07 -41.37 -1.19
N VAL A 356 12.00 -41.81 -1.86
CA VAL A 356 11.02 -40.89 -2.46
C VAL A 356 10.20 -40.23 -1.36
N GLN A 357 9.78 -40.99 -0.35
CA GLN A 357 9.07 -40.47 0.82
C GLN A 357 9.90 -39.47 1.60
N GLU A 358 11.20 -39.73 1.77
CA GLU A 358 12.14 -38.81 2.43
C GLU A 358 12.16 -37.44 1.73
N VAL A 359 12.26 -37.43 0.39
CA VAL A 359 12.21 -36.18 -0.39
C VAL A 359 10.84 -35.51 -0.29
N ILE A 360 9.75 -36.25 -0.38
CA ILE A 360 8.39 -35.70 -0.28
C ILE A 360 8.15 -35.07 1.10
N ASN A 361 8.57 -35.73 2.16
CA ASN A 361 8.44 -35.19 3.52
C ASN A 361 9.26 -33.91 3.69
N ALA A 362 10.48 -33.86 3.15
CA ALA A 362 11.32 -32.66 3.15
C ALA A 362 10.67 -31.51 2.36
N LEU A 363 10.02 -31.79 1.23
CA LEU A 363 9.27 -30.79 0.45
C LEU A 363 8.04 -30.28 1.20
N LEU A 364 7.29 -31.17 1.85
CA LEU A 364 6.13 -30.84 2.69
C LEU A 364 6.52 -29.94 3.87
N ASP A 365 7.61 -30.28 4.58
CA ASP A 365 8.13 -29.45 5.66
C ASP A 365 8.57 -28.07 5.16
N LYS A 366 9.24 -28.04 4.01
CA LYS A 366 9.66 -26.77 3.40
C LYS A 366 8.46 -25.89 3.04
N TYR A 367 7.42 -26.47 2.47
CA TYR A 367 6.18 -25.76 2.15
C TYR A 367 5.48 -25.22 3.41
N ALA A 368 5.48 -25.99 4.50
CA ALA A 368 4.87 -25.57 5.77
C ALA A 368 5.57 -24.37 6.44
N GLU A 369 6.85 -24.15 6.13
CA GLU A 369 7.70 -23.13 6.76
C GLU A 369 7.94 -21.89 5.87
N THR A 370 7.53 -21.93 4.60
CA THR A 370 7.85 -20.88 3.64
C THR A 370 6.62 -20.36 2.90
N ASP A 371 6.75 -19.19 2.29
CA ASP A 371 5.76 -18.64 1.37
C ASP A 371 5.84 -19.23 -0.05
N ILE A 372 6.52 -20.37 -0.20
CA ILE A 372 6.61 -21.05 -1.49
C ILE A 372 5.25 -21.68 -1.79
N ILE A 373 4.58 -21.13 -2.78
CA ILE A 373 3.29 -21.64 -3.28
C ILE A 373 3.51 -22.76 -4.31
N ASN A 374 4.64 -22.72 -5.02
CA ASN A 374 4.92 -23.52 -6.19
C ASN A 374 5.93 -24.65 -5.91
N LEU A 375 5.46 -25.90 -5.93
CA LEU A 375 6.30 -27.10 -5.79
C LEU A 375 6.75 -27.66 -7.15
N GLU A 376 6.24 -27.13 -8.25
CA GLU A 376 6.40 -27.65 -9.62
C GLU A 376 7.82 -27.44 -10.19
N THR A 377 8.61 -26.53 -9.61
CA THR A 377 9.92 -26.17 -10.15
C THR A 377 11.03 -27.08 -9.61
N ILE A 378 11.95 -27.51 -10.49
CA ILE A 378 13.09 -28.37 -10.11
C ILE A 378 14.04 -27.66 -9.14
N ASP A 379 14.07 -26.33 -9.16
CA ASP A 379 14.90 -25.53 -8.28
C ASP A 379 14.55 -25.72 -6.80
N ILE A 380 13.34 -26.21 -6.49
CA ILE A 380 12.97 -26.57 -5.12
C ILE A 380 13.88 -27.66 -4.52
N LEU A 381 14.46 -28.52 -5.36
CA LEU A 381 15.40 -29.56 -4.93
C LEU A 381 16.75 -29.00 -4.48
N LYS A 382 17.05 -27.73 -4.78
CA LYS A 382 18.27 -27.05 -4.32
C LYS A 382 18.13 -26.49 -2.90
N LEU A 383 16.90 -26.44 -2.37
CA LEU A 383 16.61 -25.84 -1.08
C LEU A 383 16.88 -26.80 0.07
N GLU A 384 17.32 -26.27 1.20
CA GLU A 384 17.36 -27.00 2.48
C GLU A 384 15.94 -27.29 2.97
N PRO A 385 15.65 -28.52 3.48
CA PRO A 385 16.57 -29.64 3.72
C PRO A 385 16.71 -30.65 2.56
N VAL A 386 16.04 -30.42 1.41
CA VAL A 386 16.00 -31.38 0.29
C VAL A 386 17.39 -31.62 -0.33
N ASN A 387 18.20 -30.58 -0.43
CA ASN A 387 19.58 -30.65 -0.93
C ASN A 387 20.51 -31.56 -0.09
N LYS A 388 20.18 -31.87 1.17
CA LYS A 388 20.94 -32.80 2.03
C LYS A 388 20.75 -34.26 1.61
N ILE A 389 19.63 -34.58 0.96
CA ILE A 389 19.32 -35.93 0.46
C ILE A 389 20.19 -36.25 -0.77
N GLY A 390 20.53 -35.23 -1.55
CA GLY A 390 21.46 -35.34 -2.68
C GLY A 390 21.36 -34.17 -3.65
N SER A 391 22.20 -34.18 -4.69
CA SER A 391 22.11 -33.17 -5.73
C SER A 391 20.78 -33.27 -6.51
N PRO A 392 20.25 -32.18 -7.06
CA PRO A 392 19.00 -32.21 -7.84
C PRO A 392 19.00 -33.28 -8.94
N MET A 393 20.14 -33.46 -9.62
CA MET A 393 20.29 -34.46 -10.68
C MET A 393 20.31 -35.91 -10.15
N TYR A 394 20.86 -36.11 -8.94
CA TYR A 394 20.78 -37.40 -8.25
C TYR A 394 19.34 -37.71 -7.86
N ILE A 395 18.65 -36.76 -7.22
CA ILE A 395 17.26 -36.92 -6.80
C ILE A 395 16.37 -37.23 -8.01
N LEU A 396 16.49 -36.45 -9.09
CA LEU A 396 15.69 -36.62 -10.29
C LEU A 396 15.90 -37.99 -10.95
N ASN A 397 17.15 -38.39 -11.18
CA ASN A 397 17.43 -39.58 -11.99
C ASN A 397 17.51 -40.87 -11.19
N ARG A 398 17.91 -40.83 -9.92
CA ARG A 398 18.09 -42.02 -9.09
C ARG A 398 16.92 -42.26 -8.14
N ILE A 399 16.30 -41.21 -7.60
CA ILE A 399 15.16 -41.34 -6.68
C ILE A 399 13.85 -41.38 -7.47
N PHE A 400 13.58 -40.35 -8.28
CA PHE A 400 12.33 -40.24 -9.05
C PHE A 400 12.37 -40.98 -10.40
N LYS A 401 13.55 -41.48 -10.82
CA LYS A 401 13.73 -42.21 -12.09
C LYS A 401 13.35 -41.38 -13.33
N GLY A 402 13.67 -40.09 -13.32
CA GLY A 402 13.53 -39.18 -14.45
C GLY A 402 12.53 -38.04 -14.21
N ARG A 403 12.62 -37.00 -15.05
CA ARG A 403 11.83 -35.76 -14.93
C ARG A 403 10.32 -35.99 -14.95
N LYS A 404 9.82 -36.78 -15.89
CA LYS A 404 8.38 -37.03 -16.03
C LYS A 404 7.76 -37.67 -14.78
N ASN A 405 8.48 -38.58 -14.15
CA ASN A 405 8.01 -39.24 -12.92
C ASN A 405 8.03 -38.28 -11.74
N PHE A 406 9.04 -37.42 -11.64
CA PHE A 406 9.06 -36.33 -10.66
C PHE A 406 7.85 -35.40 -10.83
N GLU A 407 7.62 -34.90 -12.04
CA GLU A 407 6.48 -34.01 -12.36
C GLU A 407 5.13 -34.67 -11.99
N ASN A 408 4.94 -35.95 -12.33
CA ASN A 408 3.73 -36.69 -11.97
C ASN A 408 3.56 -36.83 -10.46
N ILE A 409 4.62 -37.18 -9.72
CA ILE A 409 4.55 -37.35 -8.26
C ILE A 409 4.33 -36.01 -7.55
N ILE A 410 4.92 -34.92 -8.04
CA ILE A 410 4.65 -33.57 -7.53
C ILE A 410 3.20 -33.16 -7.79
N LYS A 411 2.66 -33.48 -8.96
CA LYS A 411 1.24 -33.24 -9.25
C LYS A 411 0.32 -34.04 -8.31
N GLU A 412 0.67 -35.28 -8.01
CA GLU A 412 -0.04 -36.07 -6.98
C GLU A 412 0.10 -35.44 -5.58
N LEU A 413 1.29 -34.95 -5.22
CA LEU A 413 1.54 -34.25 -3.97
C LEU A 413 0.66 -33.01 -3.81
N GLU A 414 0.58 -32.17 -4.83
CA GLU A 414 -0.27 -30.99 -4.82
C GLU A 414 -1.76 -31.34 -4.68
N ASN A 415 -2.21 -32.35 -5.43
CA ASN A 415 -3.58 -32.83 -5.31
C ASN A 415 -3.88 -33.31 -3.89
N GLU A 416 -2.95 -34.01 -3.23
CA GLU A 416 -3.12 -34.44 -1.84
C GLU A 416 -3.06 -33.28 -0.84
N ILE A 417 -2.21 -32.27 -1.09
CA ILE A 417 -2.15 -31.05 -0.28
C ILE A 417 -3.50 -30.31 -0.31
N TYR A 418 -4.13 -30.19 -1.48
CA TYR A 418 -5.37 -29.43 -1.66
C TYR A 418 -6.64 -30.30 -1.69
N ALA A 419 -6.52 -31.63 -1.54
CA ALA A 419 -7.65 -32.54 -1.42
C ALA A 419 -8.45 -32.22 -0.15
N ALA A 420 -9.72 -31.85 -0.37
CA ALA A 420 -10.62 -31.16 0.56
C ALA A 420 -10.57 -31.61 2.02
#